data_AF-Q4JIZ7-F1
#
_entry.id   AF-Q4JIZ7-F1
#
_cell.length_a   1.000
_cell.length_b   1.000
_cell.length_c   1.000
_cell.angle_alpha   90.00
_cell.angle_beta   90.00
_cell.angle_gamma   90.00
#
_symmetry.space_group_name_H-M   'P 1'
#
loop_
_entity.id
_entity.type
_entity.pdbx_description
1 polymer ?
#
loop_
_entity_poly.entity_id
_entity_poly.type
_entity_poly.pdbx_seq_one_letter_code
_entity_poly.pdbx_strand_id
1 'polypeptide(L)' 'VTGMYESWVPKLVAALYKREPDSNVIVVDWLSRAQEHYPVSAGYTKLVGQDVARFINWME' A
#
# COMPACT_ATOMS: atom_id res chain seq x y z
N VAL A 1 -4.14 -13.86 -11.53
CA VAL A 1 -3.81 -12.56 -12.16
C VAL A 1 -3.90 -11.54 -11.06
N THR A 2 -2.79 -10.93 -10.64
CA THR A 2 -2.78 -9.89 -9.60
C THR A 2 -3.34 -8.58 -10.17
N GLY A 3 -3.96 -7.76 -9.32
CA GLY A 3 -4.48 -6.45 -9.72
C GLY A 3 -3.38 -5.53 -10.27
N MET A 4 -3.77 -4.51 -11.02
CA MET A 4 -2.88 -3.44 -11.48
C MET A 4 -3.07 -2.21 -10.60
N TYR A 5 -1.98 -1.48 -10.34
CA TYR A 5 -2.09 -0.17 -9.71
C TYR A 5 -2.90 0.79 -10.58
N GLU A 6 -3.78 1.54 -9.94
CA GLU A 6 -4.47 2.65 -10.59
C GLU A 6 -3.47 3.75 -10.96
N SER A 7 -3.78 4.49 -12.02
CA SER A 7 -2.87 5.50 -12.59
C SER A 7 -2.48 6.64 -11.63
N TRP A 8 -3.16 6.76 -10.49
CA TRP A 8 -2.87 7.79 -9.48
C TRP A 8 -1.65 7.43 -8.62
N VAL A 9 -1.33 6.16 -8.41
CA VAL A 9 -0.23 5.71 -7.54
C VAL A 9 1.11 6.33 -7.96
N PRO A 10 1.58 6.20 -9.22
CA PRO A 10 2.84 6.82 -9.64
C PRO A 10 2.79 8.35 -9.60
N LYS A 11 1.62 8.97 -9.81
CA LYS A 11 1.46 10.43 -9.73
C LYS A 11 1.65 10.94 -8.30
N LEU A 12 1.12 10.21 -7.31
CA LEU A 12 1.30 10.52 -5.89
C LEU A 12 2.76 10.37 -5.45
N VAL A 13 3.39 9.25 -5.81
CA VAL A 13 4.82 9.00 -5.51
C VAL A 13 5.69 10.13 -6.07
N ALA A 14 5.48 10.51 -7.32
CA ALA A 14 6.22 11.61 -7.95
C ALA A 14 5.97 12.96 -7.26
N ALA A 15 4.74 13.25 -6.81
CA ALA A 15 4.43 14.48 -6.10
C ALA A 15 5.10 14.54 -4.72
N LEU A 16 5.15 13.41 -3.99
CA LEU A 16 5.82 13.33 -2.69
C LEU A 16 7.32 13.56 -2.81
N TYR A 17 8.00 12.89 -3.75
CA TYR A 17 9.43 13.12 -3.98
C TYR A 17 9.76 14.53 -4.49
N LYS A 18 8.85 15.19 -5.20
CA LYS A 18 9.02 16.61 -5.54
C LYS A 18 8.94 17.53 -4.32
N ARG A 19 8.12 17.17 -3.32
CA ARG A 19 7.88 18.00 -2.12
C ARG A 19 8.88 17.73 -1.01
N GLU A 20 9.28 16.47 -0.82
CA GLU A 20 10.21 15.98 0.20
C GLU A 20 11.25 15.04 -0.45
N PRO A 21 12.31 15.57 -1.09
CA PRO A 21 13.24 14.79 -1.92
C PRO A 21 14.03 13.73 -1.16
N ASP A 22 14.37 14.01 0.09
CA ASP A 22 15.21 13.14 0.93
C ASP A 22 14.38 12.11 1.75
N SER A 23 13.07 12.03 1.51
CA SER A 23 12.17 11.12 2.21
C SER A 23 12.12 9.72 1.58
N ASN A 24 11.62 8.73 2.34
CA ASN A 24 11.32 7.40 1.83
C ASN A 24 9.83 7.29 1.49
N VAL A 25 9.49 7.01 0.23
CA VAL A 25 8.10 6.76 -0.19
C VAL A 25 7.90 5.26 -0.43
N ILE A 26 7.22 4.59 0.50
CA ILE A 26 6.97 3.14 0.45
C ILE A 26 5.56 2.88 -0.08
N VAL A 27 5.44 2.13 -1.18
CA VAL A 27 4.15 1.68 -1.73
C VAL A 27 3.84 0.28 -1.21
N VAL A 28 2.71 0.12 -0.53
CA VAL A 28 2.28 -1.17 0.04
C VAL A 28 1.39 -1.90 -0.97
N ASP A 29 1.90 -2.99 -1.54
CA ASP A 29 1.11 -3.88 -2.40
C ASP A 29 0.25 -4.83 -1.57
N TRP A 30 -1.06 -4.72 -1.71
CA TRP A 30 -2.02 -5.71 -1.21
C TRP A 30 -3.10 -6.04 -2.24
N LEU A 31 -2.80 -5.85 -3.53
CA LEU A 31 -3.78 -5.90 -4.63
C LEU A 31 -4.53 -7.23 -4.70
N SER A 32 -3.86 -8.35 -4.42
CA SER A 32 -4.48 -9.67 -4.36
C SER A 32 -5.60 -9.77 -3.32
N ARG A 33 -5.48 -9.08 -2.18
CA ARG A 33 -6.51 -9.02 -1.13
C ARG A 33 -7.53 -7.90 -1.39
N ALA A 34 -7.17 -6.90 -2.17
CA ALA A 34 -8.05 -5.77 -2.50
C ALA A 34 -9.06 -6.11 -3.60
N GLN A 35 -8.73 -7.04 -4.50
CA GLN A 35 -9.54 -7.38 -5.68
C GLN A 35 -10.63 -8.44 -5.41
N GLU A 36 -10.84 -8.81 -4.15
CA GLU A 36 -11.92 -9.71 -3.74
C GLU A 36 -13.27 -8.98 -3.63
N HIS A 37 -14.36 -9.73 -3.42
CA HIS A 37 -15.67 -9.13 -3.20
C HIS A 37 -15.63 -8.15 -2.01
N TYR A 38 -16.29 -6.99 -2.13
CA TYR A 38 -16.11 -5.85 -1.22
C TYR A 38 -16.07 -6.18 0.29
N PRO A 39 -17.02 -6.96 0.86
CA PRO A 39 -17.00 -7.34 2.27
C PRO A 39 -15.79 -8.21 2.66
N VAL A 40 -15.28 -9.02 1.72
CA VAL A 40 -14.10 -9.87 1.91
C VAL A 40 -12.84 -9.00 1.93
N SER A 41 -12.68 -8.11 0.95
CA SER A 41 -11.57 -7.14 0.90
C SER A 41 -11.57 -6.22 2.13
N ALA A 42 -12.75 -5.79 2.59
CA ALA A 42 -12.91 -5.02 3.82
C ALA A 42 -12.41 -5.82 5.04
N GLY A 43 -12.73 -7.12 5.14
CA GLY A 43 -12.20 -8.00 6.17
C GLY A 43 -10.68 -8.15 6.14
N TYR A 44 -10.08 -8.17 4.94
CA TYR A 44 -8.63 -8.28 4.77
C TYR A 44 -7.83 -7.05 5.22
N THR A 45 -8.47 -5.89 5.39
CA THR A 45 -7.80 -4.69 5.94
C THR A 45 -7.16 -4.96 7.30
N LYS A 46 -7.74 -5.85 8.13
CA LYS A 46 -7.14 -6.27 9.40
C LYS A 46 -5.81 -7.01 9.21
N LEU A 47 -5.75 -7.91 8.23
CA LEU A 47 -4.51 -8.65 7.93
C LEU A 47 -3.46 -7.73 7.31
N VAL A 48 -3.85 -6.86 6.39
CA VAL A 48 -2.93 -5.86 5.79
C VAL A 48 -2.39 -4.91 6.85
N GLY A 49 -3.24 -4.47 7.78
CA GLY A 49 -2.80 -3.65 8.92
C GLY A 49 -1.80 -4.37 9.83
N GLN A 50 -1.99 -5.67 10.08
CA GLN A 50 -1.01 -6.48 10.83
C GLN A 50 0.32 -6.62 10.08
N ASP A 51 0.28 -6.81 8.77
CA ASP A 51 1.48 -6.94 7.94
C ASP A 51 2.28 -5.62 7.94
N VAL A 52 1.61 -4.48 7.78
CA VAL A 52 2.25 -3.15 7.86
C VAL A 52 2.79 -2.87 9.26
N ALA A 53 2.04 -3.20 10.33
CA ALA A 53 2.51 -3.00 11.70
C ALA A 53 3.76 -3.84 12.01
N ARG A 54 3.81 -5.11 11.58
CA ARG A 54 5.00 -5.95 11.72
C ARG A 54 6.20 -5.37 10.97
N PHE A 55 5.97 -4.87 9.76
CA PHE A 55 7.02 -4.22 8.97
C PHE A 55 7.57 -2.98 9.67
N ILE A 56 6.71 -2.11 10.20
CA ILE A 56 7.12 -0.91 10.95
C ILE A 56 7.90 -1.31 12.20
N ASN A 57 7.40 -2.25 13.00
CA ASN A 57 8.08 -2.71 14.22
C ASN A 57 9.41 -3.41 13.94
N TRP A 58 9.60 -3.98 12.74
CA TRP A 58 10.88 -4.57 12.34
C TRP A 58 11.92 -3.52 11.96
N MET A 59 11.48 -2.34 11.50
CA MET A 59 12.34 -1.22 11.13
C MET A 59 12.80 -0.39 12.34
N GLU A 60 12.13 -0.53 13.49
CA GLU A 60 12.51 0.07 14.78
C GLU A 60 13.71 -0.66 15.42
#